data_AF-T1DQB5-F1
#
_entry.id   AF-T1DQB5-F1
#
_cell.length_a   1.000
_cell.length_b   1.000
_cell.length_c   1.000
_cell.angle_alpha   90.00
_cell.angle_beta   90.00
_cell.angle_gamma   90.00
#
_symmetry.space_group_name_H-M   'P 1'
#
loop_
_entity.id
_entity.type
_entity.pdbx_description
1 polymer ?
#
loop_
_entity_poly.entity_id
_entity_poly.type
_entity_poly.pdbx_seq_one_letter_code
_entity_poly.pdbx_strand_id
1 'polypeptide(L)'
;MAQDEELLSLLQQLQESAEDGDDISDGLAEQGLKDTAELKRMIVTVNARIEKARAKLLAQGAGSSQPQQETDKLLQPPANMSIEQWVEETRRKRELILEKRNARKQRKADLAKRRTAAAQERMRIISHLARKEKGSDDFGMRDEDWDVYKQISRDEDSDLEQENERLLECEIILKQYDATYEDPMMLTGTTAELHQLHLGVECIRAPEILFQPSIIGMHEAGLHETIDFVLKLFPPEQRPGLVGNIFLTGGCAKIRGLKERLTREMRELLPFEARFEIDIAREPSLDGWNGASKFCLTETFRQSLITRRTYEECGGEYLKEHFNSNVYFPTPKTAGGSTAGFVG
;
A
#
# COMPACT_ATOMS: atom_id res chain seq x y z
N MET A 1 8.12 -25.03 -0.82
CA MET A 1 7.63 -24.32 0.39
C MET A 1 6.11 -24.39 0.47
N ALA A 2 5.33 -23.64 -0.33
CA ALA A 2 3.86 -23.68 -0.22
C ALA A 2 3.27 -25.11 -0.30
N GLN A 3 3.73 -25.91 -1.27
CA GLN A 3 3.35 -27.34 -1.38
C GLN A 3 3.82 -28.20 -0.21
N ASP A 4 4.99 -27.89 0.38
CA ASP A 4 5.51 -28.62 1.54
C ASP A 4 4.75 -28.23 2.82
N GLU A 5 4.31 -26.98 2.94
CA GLU A 5 3.52 -26.44 4.06
C GLU A 5 2.08 -26.99 4.03
N GLU A 6 1.46 -27.07 2.85
CA GLU A 6 0.17 -27.74 2.65
C GLU A 6 0.26 -29.24 3.01
N LEU A 7 1.32 -29.93 2.55
CA LEU A 7 1.57 -31.33 2.89
C LEU A 7 1.81 -31.50 4.40
N LEU A 8 2.58 -30.61 5.03
CA LEU A 8 2.79 -30.64 6.48
C LEU A 8 1.48 -30.48 7.25
N SER A 9 0.63 -29.55 6.83
CA SER A 9 -0.69 -29.32 7.43
C SER A 9 -1.56 -30.58 7.35
N LEU A 10 -1.58 -31.24 6.20
CA LEU A 10 -2.34 -32.48 6.00
C LEU A 10 -1.81 -33.63 6.88
N LEU A 11 -0.49 -33.78 6.97
CA LEU A 11 0.14 -34.82 7.81
C LEU A 11 -0.04 -34.55 9.30
N GLN A 12 -0.05 -33.27 9.73
CA GLN A 12 -0.33 -32.88 11.12
C GLN A 12 -1.79 -33.13 11.50
N GLN A 13 -2.73 -32.85 10.58
CA GLN A 13 -4.14 -33.16 10.78
C GLN A 13 -4.38 -34.68 10.90
N LEU A 14 -3.71 -35.48 10.06
CA LEU A 14 -3.74 -36.94 10.18
C LEU A 14 -3.11 -37.44 11.50
N GLN A 15 -2.09 -36.75 12.02
CA GLN A 15 -1.51 -37.06 13.32
C GLN A 15 -2.47 -36.72 14.47
N GLU A 16 -3.16 -35.58 14.41
CA GLU A 16 -4.15 -35.15 15.41
C GLU A 16 -5.33 -36.13 15.47
N SER A 17 -5.88 -36.51 14.31
CA SER A 17 -6.92 -37.55 14.24
C SER A 17 -6.45 -38.91 14.77
N ALA A 18 -5.17 -39.26 14.58
CA ALA A 18 -4.60 -40.49 15.15
C ALA A 18 -4.44 -40.42 16.69
N GLU A 19 -4.18 -39.23 17.24
CA GLU A 19 -4.05 -38.98 18.67
C GLU A 19 -5.42 -38.94 19.36
N ASP A 20 -6.46 -38.50 18.64
CA ASP A 20 -7.86 -38.53 19.07
C ASP A 20 -8.51 -39.94 18.97
N GLY A 21 -7.83 -40.89 18.32
CA GLY A 21 -8.22 -42.30 18.26
C GLY A 21 -9.08 -42.68 17.05
N ASP A 22 -9.14 -41.82 16.03
CA ASP A 22 -9.87 -42.08 14.78
C ASP A 22 -9.10 -43.04 13.85
N ASP A 23 -9.84 -43.75 12.98
CA ASP A 23 -9.24 -44.62 11.96
C ASP A 23 -8.68 -43.79 10.81
N ILE A 24 -7.35 -43.71 10.75
CA ILE A 24 -6.60 -42.96 9.74
C ILE A 24 -6.06 -43.84 8.60
N SER A 25 -6.50 -45.10 8.49
CA SER A 25 -5.98 -46.05 7.49
C SER A 25 -6.13 -45.57 6.05
N ASP A 26 -7.27 -44.95 5.71
CA ASP A 26 -7.52 -44.37 4.38
C ASP A 26 -6.63 -43.16 4.11
N GLY A 27 -6.49 -42.26 5.09
CA GLY A 27 -5.62 -41.08 4.98
C GLY A 27 -4.14 -41.42 4.88
N LEU A 28 -3.69 -42.50 5.54
CA LEU A 28 -2.34 -43.04 5.38
C LEU A 28 -2.13 -43.62 3.97
N ALA A 29 -3.12 -44.34 3.43
CA ALA A 29 -3.05 -44.93 2.10
C ALA A 29 -2.99 -43.86 0.98
N GLU A 30 -3.74 -42.77 1.11
CA GLU A 30 -3.70 -41.64 0.17
C GLU A 30 -2.31 -40.97 0.12
N GLN A 31 -1.61 -40.92 1.25
CA GLN A 31 -0.25 -40.39 1.35
C GLN A 31 0.84 -41.44 1.12
N GLY A 32 0.46 -42.70 0.82
CA GLY A 32 1.37 -43.82 0.58
C GLY A 32 2.16 -44.28 1.81
N LEU A 33 1.63 -44.03 3.02
CA LEU A 33 2.23 -44.37 4.31
C LEU A 33 1.62 -45.66 4.86
N LYS A 34 2.42 -46.49 5.53
CA LYS A 34 1.99 -47.82 6.02
C LYS A 34 1.64 -47.84 7.50
N ASP A 35 2.23 -46.96 8.30
CA ASP A 35 2.02 -46.90 9.73
C ASP A 35 2.17 -45.47 10.29
N THR A 36 1.73 -45.29 11.53
CA THR A 36 1.86 -44.02 12.27
C THR A 36 3.32 -43.63 12.55
N ALA A 37 4.25 -44.58 12.49
CA ALA A 37 5.69 -44.30 12.63
C ALA A 37 6.27 -43.68 11.35
N GLU A 38 5.83 -44.10 10.17
CA GLU A 38 6.14 -43.50 8.87
C GLU A 38 5.52 -42.11 8.75
N LEU A 39 4.30 -41.91 9.25
CA LEU A 39 3.68 -40.59 9.37
C LEU A 39 4.54 -39.62 10.18
N LYS A 40 4.95 -40.00 11.40
CA LYS A 40 5.83 -39.18 12.25
C LYS A 40 7.19 -38.90 11.61
N ARG A 41 7.79 -39.89 10.95
CA ARG A 41 9.05 -39.72 10.19
C ARG A 41 8.88 -38.76 9.01
N MET A 42 7.74 -38.84 8.30
CA MET A 42 7.44 -37.96 7.18
C MET A 42 7.25 -36.52 7.66
N ILE A 43 6.53 -36.29 8.75
CA ILE A 43 6.36 -34.97 9.37
C ILE A 43 7.71 -34.35 9.74
N VAL A 44 8.60 -35.12 10.39
CA VAL A 44 9.96 -34.64 10.73
C VAL A 44 10.76 -34.31 9.46
N THR A 45 10.63 -35.13 8.42
CA THR A 45 11.35 -34.94 7.16
C THR A 45 10.85 -33.71 6.40
N VAL A 46 9.53 -33.51 6.31
CA VAL A 46 8.90 -32.36 5.65
C VAL A 46 9.21 -31.08 6.43
N ASN A 47 9.13 -31.10 7.76
CA ASN A 47 9.57 -29.99 8.61
C ASN A 47 11.04 -29.63 8.38
N ALA A 48 11.93 -30.61 8.32
CA ALA A 48 13.35 -30.35 8.04
C ALA A 48 13.57 -29.76 6.64
N ARG A 49 12.76 -30.13 5.63
CA ARG A 49 12.79 -29.52 4.29
C ARG A 49 12.27 -28.09 4.31
N ILE A 50 11.19 -27.81 5.04
CA ILE A 50 10.64 -26.46 5.21
C ILE A 50 11.65 -25.57 5.94
N GLU A 51 12.24 -26.04 7.04
CA GLU A 51 13.28 -25.31 7.78
C GLU A 51 14.52 -25.07 6.93
N LYS A 52 14.97 -26.06 6.15
CA LYS A 52 16.08 -25.88 5.21
C LYS A 52 15.73 -24.91 4.07
N ALA A 53 14.49 -24.94 3.59
CA ALA A 53 13.99 -24.01 2.57
C ALA A 53 13.85 -22.58 3.12
N ARG A 54 13.36 -22.42 4.35
CA ARG A 54 13.30 -21.15 5.09
C ARG A 54 14.69 -20.62 5.37
N ALA A 55 15.63 -21.45 5.84
CA ALA A 55 17.03 -21.08 6.03
C ALA A 55 17.71 -20.69 4.71
N LYS A 56 17.37 -21.36 3.59
CA LYS A 56 17.87 -21.00 2.26
C LYS A 56 17.23 -19.73 1.72
N LEU A 57 15.96 -19.47 2.01
CA LEU A 57 15.27 -18.21 1.71
C LEU A 57 15.75 -17.06 2.62
N LEU A 58 16.11 -17.34 3.86
CA LEU A 58 16.79 -16.41 4.77
C LEU A 58 18.22 -16.13 4.30
N ALA A 59 18.93 -17.12 3.75
CA ALA A 59 20.26 -16.94 3.18
C ALA A 59 20.26 -16.27 1.79
N GLN A 60 19.23 -16.51 0.97
CA GLN A 60 19.01 -15.81 -0.30
C GLN A 60 18.41 -14.41 -0.08
N GLY A 61 17.58 -14.26 0.95
CA GLY A 61 17.09 -12.98 1.46
C GLY A 61 18.15 -12.20 2.24
N ALA A 62 19.22 -12.85 2.72
CA ALA A 62 20.43 -12.19 3.21
C ALA A 62 21.30 -11.63 2.08
N GLY A 63 20.96 -11.92 0.81
CA GLY A 63 21.47 -11.19 -0.36
C GLY A 63 20.67 -9.92 -0.69
N SER A 64 19.56 -9.64 0.00
CA SER A 64 18.71 -8.48 -0.31
C SER A 64 17.95 -7.89 0.89
N SER A 65 18.32 -8.26 2.12
CA SER A 65 17.68 -7.77 3.35
C SER A 65 18.71 -7.64 4.48
N GLN A 66 19.62 -6.70 4.33
CA GLN A 66 20.10 -5.92 5.47
C GLN A 66 19.71 -4.44 5.29
N PRO A 67 18.50 -4.05 5.70
CA PRO A 67 18.24 -2.67 6.07
C PRO A 67 17.92 -2.68 7.56
N GLN A 68 18.89 -2.32 8.41
CA GLN A 68 18.73 -1.67 9.75
C GLN A 68 19.69 -2.11 10.86
N GLN A 69 20.65 -3.02 10.65
CA GLN A 69 21.69 -3.28 11.68
C GLN A 69 23.14 -3.01 11.26
N GLU A 70 23.42 -2.76 9.98
CA GLU A 70 24.72 -2.20 9.56
C GLU A 70 24.74 -0.66 9.45
N THR A 71 23.58 -0.01 9.56
CA THR A 71 23.48 1.46 9.52
C THR A 71 23.94 2.14 10.82
N ASP A 72 24.17 1.38 11.90
CA ASP A 72 24.69 1.88 13.18
C ASP A 72 26.22 1.75 13.30
N LYS A 73 26.90 1.11 12.34
CA LYS A 73 28.29 1.49 12.05
C LYS A 73 28.25 2.71 11.15
N LEU A 74 27.79 3.84 11.70
CA LEU A 74 28.12 5.14 11.15
C LEU A 74 29.59 5.10 10.77
N LEU A 75 29.89 5.35 9.50
CA LEU A 75 31.24 5.46 8.98
C LEU A 75 31.96 6.43 9.92
N GLN A 76 32.77 5.90 10.83
CA GLN A 76 33.55 6.69 11.75
C GLN A 76 34.88 6.97 11.06
N PRO A 77 35.49 8.15 11.30
CA PRO A 77 36.82 8.41 10.78
C PRO A 77 37.77 7.28 11.24
N PRO A 78 38.67 6.81 10.36
CA PRO A 78 39.72 5.88 10.74
C PRO A 78 40.49 6.40 11.97
N ALA A 79 40.83 5.51 12.91
CA ALA A 79 41.41 5.87 14.22
C ALA A 79 42.74 6.67 14.15
N ASN A 80 43.35 6.76 12.98
CA ASN A 80 44.61 7.43 12.70
C ASN A 80 44.47 8.77 11.95
N MET A 81 43.24 9.28 11.72
CA MET A 81 42.99 10.48 10.93
C MET A 81 42.02 11.44 11.62
N SER A 82 42.20 12.76 11.43
CA SER A 82 41.24 13.74 11.95
C SER A 82 39.95 13.75 11.12
N ILE A 83 38.83 14.16 11.73
CA ILE A 83 37.53 14.27 11.05
C ILE A 83 37.62 15.17 9.82
N GLU A 84 38.34 16.30 9.93
CA GLU A 84 38.53 17.26 8.83
C GLU A 84 39.31 16.64 7.66
N GLN A 85 40.39 15.92 7.95
CA GLN A 85 41.18 15.23 6.92
C GLN A 85 40.38 14.12 6.24
N TRP A 86 39.52 13.42 7.00
CA TRP A 86 38.66 12.38 6.48
C TRP A 86 37.55 12.92 5.57
N VAL A 87 36.93 14.04 5.95
CA VAL A 87 35.93 14.76 5.14
C VAL A 87 36.56 15.23 3.83
N GLU A 88 37.75 15.81 3.87
CA GLU A 88 38.48 16.27 2.67
C GLU A 88 38.84 15.10 1.74
N GLU A 89 39.31 13.98 2.30
CA GLU A 89 39.58 12.77 1.52
C GLU A 89 38.29 12.21 0.89
N THR A 90 37.17 12.27 1.61
CA THR A 90 35.86 11.84 1.13
C THR A 90 35.34 12.74 0.01
N ARG A 91 35.53 14.07 0.10
CA ARG A 91 35.24 15.00 -1.01
C ARG A 91 36.04 14.64 -2.24
N ARG A 92 37.35 14.41 -2.09
CA ARG A 92 38.23 14.05 -3.20
C ARG A 92 37.81 12.72 -3.84
N LYS A 93 37.44 11.72 -3.03
CA LYS A 93 36.92 10.44 -3.51
C LYS A 93 35.63 10.62 -4.31
N ARG A 94 34.68 11.42 -3.80
CA ARG A 94 33.43 11.76 -4.51
C ARG A 94 33.71 12.45 -5.84
N GLU A 95 34.60 13.43 -5.87
CA GLU A 95 34.95 14.18 -7.08
C GLU A 95 35.58 13.27 -8.14
N LEU A 96 36.49 12.37 -7.76
CA LEU A 96 37.07 11.39 -8.67
C LEU A 96 36.03 10.44 -9.27
N ILE A 97 35.06 9.98 -8.47
CA ILE A 97 33.96 9.13 -8.95
C ILE A 97 33.09 9.90 -9.95
N LEU A 98 32.75 11.16 -9.65
CA LEU A 98 31.97 12.02 -10.54
C LEU A 98 32.72 12.33 -11.84
N GLU A 99 34.02 12.58 -11.78
CA GLU A 99 34.88 12.78 -12.96
C GLU A 99 34.93 11.51 -13.83
N LYS A 100 35.12 10.33 -13.22
CA LYS A 100 35.10 9.04 -13.92
C LYS A 100 33.75 8.81 -14.61
N ARG A 101 32.63 9.10 -13.93
CA ARG A 101 31.27 9.01 -14.48
C ARG A 101 31.04 9.97 -15.64
N ASN A 102 31.49 11.22 -15.51
CA ASN A 102 31.37 12.23 -16.57
C ASN A 102 32.23 11.90 -17.78
N ALA A 103 33.48 11.47 -17.57
CA ALA A 103 34.37 11.01 -18.63
C ALA A 103 33.79 9.81 -19.37
N ARG A 104 33.17 8.86 -18.65
CA ARG A 104 32.48 7.72 -19.26
C ARG A 104 31.25 8.14 -20.05
N LYS A 105 30.41 9.03 -19.50
CA LYS A 105 29.26 9.61 -20.22
C LYS A 105 29.72 10.32 -21.51
N GLN A 106 30.84 11.03 -21.46
CA GLN A 106 31.45 11.68 -22.62
C GLN A 106 32.00 10.66 -23.63
N ARG A 107 32.73 9.61 -23.20
CA ARG A 107 33.18 8.52 -24.07
C ARG A 107 32.01 7.84 -24.78
N LYS A 108 30.91 7.55 -24.07
CA LYS A 108 29.69 6.98 -24.65
C LYS A 108 29.05 7.92 -25.68
N ALA A 109 28.98 9.21 -25.37
CA ALA A 109 28.48 10.23 -26.31
C ALA A 109 29.38 10.38 -27.55
N ASP A 110 30.70 10.23 -27.39
CA ASP A 110 31.66 10.32 -28.48
C ASP A 110 31.68 9.05 -29.34
N LEU A 111 31.50 7.86 -28.76
CA LEU A 111 31.30 6.60 -29.48
C LEU A 111 30.00 6.58 -30.30
N ALA A 112 28.96 7.30 -29.86
CA ALA A 112 27.72 7.45 -30.61
C ALA A 112 27.87 8.38 -31.85
N LYS A 113 28.88 9.26 -31.86
CA LYS A 113 29.13 10.18 -32.98
C LYS A 113 30.02 9.52 -34.05
N ARG A 114 29.57 9.53 -35.31
CA ARG A 114 30.24 8.83 -36.44
C ARG A 114 31.65 9.33 -36.83
N ARG A 115 32.11 10.49 -36.36
CA ARG A 115 33.37 11.14 -36.80
C ARG A 115 34.41 11.34 -35.69
N THR A 116 34.29 10.63 -34.56
CA THR A 116 35.25 10.72 -33.45
C THR A 116 36.35 9.66 -33.59
N ALA A 117 37.53 9.93 -33.02
CA ALA A 117 38.67 8.99 -33.04
C ALA A 117 38.31 7.63 -32.41
N ALA A 118 37.50 7.63 -31.35
CA ALA A 118 37.02 6.43 -30.70
C ALA A 118 36.06 5.60 -31.60
N ALA A 119 35.17 6.26 -32.35
CA ALA A 119 34.31 5.57 -33.33
C ALA A 119 35.12 5.04 -34.53
N GLN A 120 36.18 5.75 -34.93
CA GLN A 120 37.10 5.31 -35.99
C GLN A 120 37.93 4.09 -35.57
N GLU A 121 38.40 4.04 -34.32
CA GLU A 121 39.14 2.88 -33.80
C GLU A 121 38.24 1.65 -33.66
N ARG A 122 37.00 1.83 -33.17
CA ARG A 122 35.98 0.77 -33.19
C ARG A 122 35.70 0.26 -34.61
N MET A 123 35.51 1.16 -35.58
CA MET A 123 35.33 0.77 -36.99
C MET A 123 36.56 0.08 -37.57
N ARG A 124 37.77 0.48 -37.16
CA ARG A 124 39.03 -0.14 -37.58
C ARG A 124 39.14 -1.57 -37.07
N ILE A 125 38.81 -1.82 -35.79
CA ILE A 125 38.80 -3.15 -35.17
C ILE A 125 37.75 -4.05 -35.83
N ILE A 126 36.52 -3.53 -36.01
CA ILE A 126 35.43 -4.26 -36.69
C ILE A 126 35.80 -4.56 -38.16
N SER A 127 36.42 -3.61 -38.86
CA SER A 127 36.87 -3.79 -40.25
C SER A 127 38.02 -4.80 -40.35
N HIS A 128 38.91 -4.85 -39.35
CA HIS A 128 40.00 -5.83 -39.29
C HIS A 128 39.47 -7.25 -39.04
N LEU A 129 38.44 -7.40 -38.18
CA LEU A 129 37.72 -8.66 -37.99
C LEU A 129 37.02 -9.11 -39.28
N ALA A 130 36.30 -8.21 -39.95
CA ALA A 130 35.59 -8.50 -41.20
C ALA A 130 36.51 -8.85 -42.39
N ARG A 131 37.80 -8.48 -42.33
CA ARG A 131 38.76 -8.74 -43.41
C ARG A 131 39.31 -10.17 -43.39
N LYS A 132 39.13 -10.91 -42.29
CA LYS A 132 39.66 -12.28 -42.13
C LYS A 132 38.84 -13.34 -42.89
N GLU A 133 37.62 -13.01 -43.32
CA GLU A 133 36.76 -13.93 -44.09
C GLU A 133 36.28 -13.29 -45.39
N LYS A 134 36.99 -13.61 -46.48
CA LYS A 134 36.54 -13.26 -47.83
C LYS A 134 35.68 -14.41 -48.35
N GLY A 135 34.37 -14.41 -48.09
CA GLY A 135 33.42 -15.21 -48.86
C GLY A 135 32.23 -15.89 -48.14
N SER A 136 32.11 -15.82 -46.82
CA SER A 136 30.89 -16.31 -46.13
C SER A 136 30.56 -15.44 -44.93
N ASP A 137 29.28 -15.11 -44.80
CA ASP A 137 28.68 -14.34 -43.70
C ASP A 137 28.47 -15.24 -42.47
N ASP A 138 29.58 -15.72 -41.88
CA ASP A 138 29.61 -16.58 -40.68
C ASP A 138 29.94 -15.77 -39.40
N PHE A 139 29.89 -14.44 -39.52
CA PHE A 139 30.25 -13.50 -38.46
C PHE A 139 29.28 -13.63 -37.28
N GLY A 140 29.78 -14.05 -36.12
CA GLY A 140 28.99 -14.27 -34.90
C GLY A 140 28.65 -15.73 -34.59
N MET A 141 29.09 -16.69 -35.41
CA MET A 141 28.96 -18.13 -35.14
C MET A 141 30.10 -18.68 -34.27
N ARG A 142 31.23 -17.95 -34.14
CA ARG A 142 32.37 -18.34 -33.30
C ARG A 142 32.38 -17.56 -31.99
N ASP A 143 32.68 -18.25 -30.89
CA ASP A 143 32.81 -17.65 -29.56
C ASP A 143 33.86 -16.51 -29.52
N GLU A 144 34.90 -16.60 -30.37
CA GLU A 144 35.94 -15.57 -30.54
C GLU A 144 35.39 -14.21 -31.02
N ASP A 145 34.32 -14.20 -31.82
CA ASP A 145 33.68 -12.97 -32.30
C ASP A 145 32.89 -12.28 -31.17
N TRP A 146 32.31 -13.09 -30.26
CA TRP A 146 31.63 -12.60 -29.06
C TRP A 146 32.61 -12.08 -28.02
N ASP A 147 33.83 -12.62 -27.95
CA ASP A 147 34.87 -12.14 -27.04
C ASP A 147 35.34 -10.72 -27.39
N VAL A 148 35.37 -10.36 -28.67
CA VAL A 148 35.65 -8.98 -29.11
C VAL A 148 34.53 -8.02 -28.69
N TYR A 149 33.26 -8.43 -28.79
CA TYR A 149 32.12 -7.63 -28.30
C TYR A 149 32.10 -7.51 -26.77
N LYS A 150 32.38 -8.61 -26.05
CA LYS A 150 32.52 -8.60 -24.59
C LYS A 150 33.68 -7.72 -24.16
N GLN A 151 34.83 -7.75 -24.84
CA GLN A 151 35.96 -6.91 -24.50
C GLN A 151 35.69 -5.41 -24.72
N ILE A 152 34.76 -5.07 -25.63
CA ILE A 152 34.29 -3.70 -25.85
C ILE A 152 33.20 -3.29 -24.83
N SER A 153 32.43 -4.23 -24.29
CA SER A 153 31.24 -3.97 -23.45
C SER A 153 31.38 -4.32 -21.96
N ARG A 154 32.38 -5.11 -21.57
CA ARG A 154 32.51 -5.70 -20.22
C ARG A 154 33.02 -4.72 -19.16
N ASP A 155 33.75 -3.70 -19.57
CA ASP A 155 34.22 -2.62 -18.68
C ASP A 155 33.09 -1.65 -18.27
N GLU A 156 31.87 -1.87 -18.79
CA GLU A 156 30.76 -0.97 -18.55
C GLU A 156 29.90 -1.36 -17.32
N ASP A 157 29.35 -2.57 -17.22
CA ASP A 157 28.26 -2.75 -16.23
C ASP A 157 28.71 -3.10 -14.80
N SER A 158 29.81 -3.85 -14.63
CA SER A 158 30.27 -4.26 -13.29
C SER A 158 30.90 -3.12 -12.47
N ASP A 159 31.51 -2.14 -13.13
CA ASP A 159 32.13 -0.98 -12.46
C ASP A 159 31.07 0.02 -11.97
N LEU A 160 29.88 0.06 -12.58
CA LEU A 160 28.83 1.06 -12.27
C LEU A 160 28.20 0.84 -10.90
N GLU A 161 27.87 -0.40 -10.57
CA GLU A 161 27.19 -0.72 -9.31
C GLU A 161 28.08 -0.38 -8.12
N GLN A 162 29.34 -0.82 -8.18
CA GLN A 162 30.35 -0.51 -7.16
C GLN A 162 30.68 1.00 -7.09
N GLU A 163 30.69 1.71 -8.22
CA GLU A 163 30.85 3.17 -8.23
C GLU A 163 29.67 3.90 -7.59
N ASN A 164 28.44 3.43 -7.82
CA ASN A 164 27.23 4.00 -7.24
C ASN A 164 27.19 3.78 -5.72
N GLU A 165 27.55 2.59 -5.26
CA GLU A 165 27.66 2.28 -3.82
C GLU A 165 28.70 3.20 -3.14
N ARG A 166 29.91 3.31 -3.71
CA ARG A 166 30.96 4.19 -3.17
C ARG A 166 30.59 5.66 -3.21
N LEU A 167 29.83 6.09 -4.23
CA LEU A 167 29.32 7.46 -4.30
C LEU A 167 28.32 7.72 -3.17
N LEU A 168 27.38 6.81 -2.96
CA LEU A 168 26.38 6.89 -1.91
C LEU A 168 27.02 6.92 -0.52
N GLU A 169 28.03 6.07 -0.27
CA GLU A 169 28.82 6.08 0.96
C GLU A 169 29.47 7.46 1.21
N CYS A 170 30.10 8.03 0.18
CA CYS A 170 30.71 9.37 0.29
C CYS A 170 29.66 10.45 0.60
N GLU A 171 28.48 10.38 -0.02
CA GLU A 171 27.40 11.34 0.20
C GLU A 171 26.81 11.25 1.62
N ILE A 172 26.66 10.03 2.15
CA ILE A 172 26.22 9.79 3.53
C ILE A 172 27.23 10.38 4.53
N ILE A 173 28.53 10.14 4.32
CA ILE A 173 29.60 10.70 5.17
C ILE A 173 29.58 12.22 5.16
N LEU A 174 29.52 12.85 3.97
CA LEU A 174 29.53 14.30 3.86
C LEU A 174 28.28 14.92 4.50
N LYS A 175 27.09 14.33 4.31
CA LYS A 175 25.86 14.80 4.96
C LYS A 175 25.91 14.75 6.49
N GLN A 176 26.64 13.79 7.06
CA GLN A 176 26.73 13.59 8.50
C GLN A 176 27.84 14.44 9.16
N TYR A 177 28.99 14.58 8.51
CA TYR A 177 30.20 15.14 9.13
C TYR A 177 30.63 16.50 8.57
N ASP A 178 30.03 16.95 7.47
CA ASP A 178 30.31 18.25 6.87
C ASP A 178 29.09 19.17 6.89
N ALA A 179 29.13 20.16 7.78
CA ALA A 179 28.08 21.17 7.88
C ALA A 179 27.98 22.09 6.65
N THR A 180 29.00 22.11 5.78
CA THR A 180 29.01 22.88 4.53
C THR A 180 28.57 22.06 3.32
N TYR A 181 28.25 20.77 3.51
CA TYR A 181 27.80 19.92 2.42
C TYR A 181 26.37 20.26 2.03
N GLU A 182 26.23 20.89 0.88
CA GLU A 182 24.94 21.12 0.23
C GLU A 182 24.67 19.94 -0.72
N ASP A 183 23.66 19.12 -0.39
CA ASP A 183 23.21 18.04 -1.26
C ASP A 183 22.69 18.66 -2.57
N PRO A 184 23.36 18.42 -3.72
CA PRO A 184 22.97 19.02 -4.99
C PRO A 184 21.56 18.60 -5.43
N MET A 185 21.02 17.50 -4.89
CA MET A 185 19.67 17.03 -5.18
C MET A 185 18.62 17.70 -4.29
N MET A 186 19.02 18.23 -3.12
CA MET A 186 18.15 18.99 -2.21
C MET A 186 18.18 20.50 -2.47
N LEU A 187 19.22 21.02 -3.12
CA LEU A 187 19.38 22.46 -3.38
C LEU A 187 18.92 22.93 -4.77
N THR A 188 18.41 22.05 -5.62
CA THR A 188 17.79 22.46 -6.88
C THR A 188 16.36 22.91 -6.64
N GLY A 189 16.20 24.06 -6.00
CA GLY A 189 14.89 24.70 -5.82
C GLY A 189 14.95 25.90 -4.90
N THR A 190 14.17 26.93 -5.21
CA THR A 190 13.88 28.04 -4.30
C THR A 190 13.24 27.52 -3.01
N THR A 191 13.35 28.24 -1.89
CA THR A 191 12.70 27.86 -0.63
C THR A 191 11.19 27.57 -0.80
N ALA A 192 10.53 28.27 -1.73
CA ALA A 192 9.13 28.05 -2.07
C ALA A 192 8.88 26.70 -2.77
N GLU A 193 9.83 26.21 -3.58
CA GLU A 193 9.74 24.91 -4.26
C GLU A 193 9.98 23.75 -3.28
N LEU A 194 10.86 23.93 -2.30
CA LEU A 194 11.14 22.94 -1.26
C LEU A 194 9.95 22.68 -0.32
N HIS A 195 9.00 23.63 -0.22
CA HIS A 195 7.83 23.53 0.66
C HIS A 195 6.52 23.37 -0.13
N GLN A 196 6.53 22.57 -1.20
CA GLN A 196 5.33 22.26 -1.99
C GLN A 196 4.77 20.88 -1.64
N LEU A 197 3.46 20.82 -1.38
CA LEU A 197 2.72 19.57 -1.24
C LEU A 197 2.10 19.19 -2.58
N HIS A 198 2.54 18.07 -3.14
CA HIS A 198 1.98 17.52 -4.37
C HIS A 198 0.81 16.60 -4.03
N LEU A 199 -0.37 16.92 -4.55
CA LEU A 199 -1.56 16.09 -4.43
C LEU A 199 -1.89 15.48 -5.79
N GLY A 200 -1.96 14.15 -5.86
CA GLY A 200 -2.34 13.37 -7.03
C GLY A 200 -3.56 12.54 -6.75
N VAL A 201 -3.35 11.25 -6.45
CA VAL A 201 -4.43 10.27 -6.25
C VAL A 201 -5.23 10.51 -4.97
N GLU A 202 -4.68 11.26 -4.02
CA GLU A 202 -5.30 11.56 -2.73
C GLU A 202 -6.62 12.32 -2.92
N CYS A 203 -6.69 13.19 -3.93
CA CYS A 203 -7.87 14.00 -4.24
C CYS A 203 -9.09 13.15 -4.66
N ILE A 204 -8.86 11.98 -5.24
CA ILE A 204 -9.93 11.05 -5.64
C ILE A 204 -10.12 9.92 -4.63
N ARG A 205 -9.05 9.50 -3.96
CA ARG A 205 -9.10 8.40 -2.99
C ARG A 205 -9.76 8.81 -1.68
N ALA A 206 -9.55 10.04 -1.22
CA ALA A 206 -10.16 10.54 0.02
C ALA A 206 -11.71 10.54 -0.02
N PRO A 207 -12.39 11.11 -1.03
CA PRO A 207 -13.85 11.06 -1.09
C PRO A 207 -14.39 9.67 -1.41
N GLU A 208 -13.59 8.78 -2.02
CA GLU A 208 -14.00 7.41 -2.33
C GLU A 208 -14.34 6.60 -1.07
N ILE A 209 -13.78 6.97 0.09
CA ILE A 209 -14.07 6.33 1.38
C ILE A 209 -15.58 6.35 1.70
N LEU A 210 -16.33 7.33 1.20
CA LEU A 210 -17.80 7.38 1.37
C LEU A 210 -18.53 6.24 0.65
N PHE A 211 -17.93 5.68 -0.40
CA PHE A 211 -18.49 4.57 -1.16
C PHE A 211 -17.79 3.25 -0.86
N GLN A 212 -16.48 3.30 -0.61
CA GLN A 212 -15.66 2.13 -0.32
C GLN A 212 -14.81 2.35 0.94
N PRO A 213 -15.39 2.20 2.14
CA PRO A 213 -14.67 2.35 3.41
C PRO A 213 -13.51 1.36 3.58
N SER A 214 -13.54 0.23 2.88
CA SER A 214 -12.50 -0.80 2.93
C SER A 214 -11.11 -0.31 2.48
N ILE A 215 -11.03 0.80 1.73
CA ILE A 215 -9.76 1.44 1.31
C ILE A 215 -8.89 1.83 2.51
N ILE A 216 -9.51 2.12 3.66
CA ILE A 216 -8.84 2.44 4.93
C ILE A 216 -8.92 1.30 5.95
N GLY A 217 -9.35 0.10 5.52
CA GLY A 217 -9.49 -1.07 6.39
C GLY A 217 -10.74 -1.05 7.27
N MET A 218 -11.73 -0.18 6.97
CA MET A 218 -13.00 -0.18 7.68
C MET A 218 -13.97 -1.19 7.05
N HIS A 219 -14.60 -2.03 7.88
CA HIS A 219 -15.61 -3.02 7.49
C HIS A 219 -17.04 -2.45 7.56
N GLU A 220 -17.20 -1.16 7.29
CA GLU A 220 -18.50 -0.49 7.23
C GLU A 220 -19.02 -0.46 5.80
N ALA A 221 -20.35 -0.39 5.66
CA ALA A 221 -21.00 -0.28 4.36
C ALA A 221 -20.79 1.12 3.77
N GLY A 222 -20.68 1.19 2.44
CA GLY A 222 -20.66 2.46 1.72
C GLY A 222 -22.00 3.19 1.83
N LEU A 223 -22.02 4.47 1.44
CA LEU A 223 -23.22 5.31 1.44
C LEU A 223 -24.36 4.68 0.62
N HIS A 224 -24.05 4.26 -0.61
CA HIS A 224 -24.99 3.62 -1.52
C HIS A 224 -25.56 2.29 -0.99
N GLU A 225 -24.72 1.40 -0.46
CA GLU A 225 -25.14 0.16 0.20
C GLU A 225 -26.02 0.43 1.41
N THR A 226 -25.67 1.45 2.21
CA THR A 226 -26.47 1.88 3.37
C THR A 226 -27.86 2.35 2.94
N ILE A 227 -27.96 3.12 1.85
CA ILE A 227 -29.26 3.57 1.31
C ILE A 227 -30.09 2.36 0.88
N ASP A 228 -29.52 1.41 0.14
CA ASP A 228 -30.21 0.20 -0.29
C ASP A 228 -30.66 -0.66 0.90
N PHE A 229 -29.80 -0.85 1.91
CA PHE A 229 -30.16 -1.52 3.15
C PHE A 229 -31.37 -0.87 3.83
N VAL A 230 -31.35 0.45 3.99
CA VAL A 230 -32.47 1.20 4.59
C VAL A 230 -33.74 1.05 3.76
N LEU A 231 -33.67 1.14 2.43
CA LEU A 231 -34.83 0.96 1.55
C LEU A 231 -35.46 -0.43 1.67
N LYS A 232 -34.64 -1.47 1.89
CA LYS A 232 -35.12 -2.84 2.09
C LYS A 232 -35.87 -3.03 3.41
N LEU A 233 -35.65 -2.19 4.42
CA LEU A 233 -36.40 -2.20 5.69
C LEU A 233 -37.85 -1.72 5.51
N PHE A 234 -38.15 -0.99 4.43
CA PHE A 234 -39.50 -0.51 4.15
C PHE A 234 -40.31 -1.49 3.29
N PRO A 235 -41.65 -1.52 3.44
CA PRO A 235 -42.53 -2.30 2.58
C PRO A 235 -42.36 -1.94 1.10
N PRO A 236 -42.45 -2.90 0.16
CA PRO A 236 -42.25 -2.67 -1.27
C PRO A 236 -43.09 -1.53 -1.85
N GLU A 237 -44.29 -1.29 -1.31
CA GLU A 237 -45.22 -0.27 -1.77
C GLU A 237 -44.73 1.15 -1.47
N GLN A 238 -43.92 1.34 -0.42
CA GLN A 238 -43.42 2.65 0.01
C GLN A 238 -42.10 3.04 -0.66
N ARG A 239 -41.31 2.04 -1.10
CA ARG A 239 -39.97 2.26 -1.67
C ARG A 239 -39.94 3.25 -2.84
N PRO A 240 -40.87 3.18 -3.83
CA PRO A 240 -40.88 4.14 -4.94
C PRO A 240 -41.07 5.59 -4.48
N GLY A 241 -41.86 5.81 -3.42
CA GLY A 241 -42.06 7.15 -2.85
C GLY A 241 -40.80 7.69 -2.16
N LEU A 242 -40.03 6.81 -1.50
CA LEU A 242 -38.79 7.18 -0.81
C LEU A 242 -37.67 7.52 -1.79
N VAL A 243 -37.48 6.71 -2.83
CA VAL A 243 -36.45 6.96 -3.86
C VAL A 243 -36.83 8.08 -4.82
N GLY A 244 -38.12 8.41 -4.90
CA GLY A 244 -38.62 9.46 -5.77
C GLY A 244 -37.94 10.81 -5.52
N ASN A 245 -37.55 11.11 -4.27
CA ASN A 245 -36.88 12.35 -3.90
C ASN A 245 -35.79 12.11 -2.85
N ILE A 246 -34.56 11.89 -3.29
CA ILE A 246 -33.39 11.77 -2.42
C ILE A 246 -32.74 13.15 -2.27
N PHE A 247 -32.73 13.68 -1.05
CA PHE A 247 -32.20 15.02 -0.78
C PHE A 247 -30.89 14.96 0.02
N LEU A 248 -29.81 15.45 -0.57
CA LEU A 248 -28.47 15.47 0.00
C LEU A 248 -28.22 16.75 0.80
N THR A 249 -27.85 16.57 2.06
CA THR A 249 -27.52 17.65 3.01
C THR A 249 -26.17 17.40 3.69
N GLY A 250 -25.65 18.39 4.41
CA GLY A 250 -24.37 18.31 5.12
C GLY A 250 -23.17 18.78 4.29
N GLY A 251 -22.02 18.96 4.97
CA GLY A 251 -20.80 19.49 4.33
C GLY A 251 -20.29 18.63 3.17
N CYS A 252 -20.34 17.31 3.32
CA CYS A 252 -19.88 16.35 2.31
C CYS A 252 -20.69 16.41 1.00
N ALA A 253 -21.94 16.90 1.03
CA ALA A 253 -22.73 17.09 -0.18
C ALA A 253 -22.12 18.09 -1.18
N LYS A 254 -21.16 18.93 -0.73
CA LYS A 254 -20.41 19.86 -1.58
C LYS A 254 -19.23 19.21 -2.32
N ILE A 255 -18.94 17.93 -2.08
CA ILE A 255 -17.90 17.20 -2.81
C ILE A 255 -18.27 17.15 -4.29
N ARG A 256 -17.36 17.63 -5.15
CA ARG A 256 -17.56 17.64 -6.60
C ARG A 256 -17.75 16.21 -7.12
N GLY A 257 -18.80 15.98 -7.89
CA GLY A 257 -19.08 14.66 -8.47
C GLY A 257 -19.90 13.73 -7.58
N LEU A 258 -20.26 14.15 -6.35
CA LEU A 258 -20.98 13.27 -5.42
C LEU A 258 -22.38 12.90 -5.94
N LYS A 259 -23.15 13.86 -6.47
CA LYS A 259 -24.48 13.60 -7.02
C LYS A 259 -24.40 12.65 -8.21
N GLU A 260 -23.45 12.87 -9.12
CA GLU A 260 -23.25 12.04 -10.30
C GLU A 260 -22.83 10.62 -9.91
N ARG A 261 -21.89 10.51 -8.95
CA ARG A 261 -21.44 9.23 -8.42
C ARG A 261 -22.60 8.47 -7.77
N LEU A 262 -23.32 9.09 -6.84
CA LEU A 262 -24.44 8.45 -6.16
C LEU A 262 -25.56 8.08 -7.15
N THR A 263 -25.82 8.92 -8.15
CA THR A 263 -26.81 8.61 -9.20
C THR A 263 -26.43 7.34 -9.97
N ARG A 264 -25.15 7.12 -10.25
CA ARG A 264 -24.68 5.89 -10.89
C ARG A 264 -24.92 4.67 -10.00
N GLU A 265 -24.50 4.74 -8.73
CA GLU A 265 -24.68 3.64 -7.77
C GLU A 265 -26.17 3.30 -7.58
N MET A 266 -27.03 4.30 -7.39
CA MET A 266 -28.47 4.08 -7.23
C MET A 266 -29.10 3.45 -8.47
N ARG A 267 -28.62 3.77 -9.67
CA ARG A 267 -29.11 3.14 -10.91
C ARG A 267 -28.74 1.66 -11.01
N GLU A 268 -27.61 1.26 -10.44
CA GLU A 268 -27.15 -0.13 -10.39
C GLU A 268 -27.89 -0.94 -9.31
N LEU A 269 -28.25 -0.29 -8.20
CA LEU A 269 -28.93 -0.94 -7.07
C LEU A 269 -30.45 -1.07 -7.26
N LEU A 270 -31.10 -0.09 -7.90
CA LEU A 270 -32.55 -0.08 -8.03
C LEU A 270 -33.05 -1.00 -9.16
N PRO A 271 -34.31 -1.48 -9.09
CA PRO A 271 -34.91 -2.27 -10.15
C PRO A 271 -34.89 -1.57 -11.51
N PHE A 272 -34.86 -2.35 -12.59
CA PHE A 272 -34.91 -1.82 -13.95
C PHE A 272 -36.12 -0.87 -14.14
N GLU A 273 -35.89 0.27 -14.79
CA GLU A 273 -36.85 1.37 -14.99
C GLU A 273 -37.31 2.12 -13.72
N ALA A 274 -36.74 1.84 -12.54
CA ALA A 274 -37.02 2.64 -11.36
C ALA A 274 -36.66 4.12 -11.59
N ARG A 275 -37.62 5.01 -11.30
CA ARG A 275 -37.43 6.45 -11.36
C ARG A 275 -37.01 6.96 -9.99
N PHE A 276 -35.93 7.74 -9.96
CA PHE A 276 -35.44 8.38 -8.76
C PHE A 276 -34.84 9.74 -9.12
N GLU A 277 -34.90 10.67 -8.19
CA GLU A 277 -34.30 12.00 -8.33
C GLU A 277 -33.40 12.26 -7.12
N ILE A 278 -32.21 12.80 -7.39
CA ILE A 278 -31.25 13.16 -6.34
C ILE A 278 -31.02 14.65 -6.42
N ASP A 279 -31.35 15.38 -5.37
CA ASP A 279 -31.13 16.81 -5.28
C ASP A 279 -30.19 17.17 -4.14
N ILE A 280 -29.36 18.18 -4.39
CA ILE A 280 -28.48 18.73 -3.36
C ILE A 280 -29.14 20.00 -2.83
N ALA A 281 -29.12 20.14 -1.51
CA ALA A 281 -29.58 21.36 -0.84
C ALA A 281 -28.88 22.61 -1.39
N ARG A 282 -29.55 23.77 -1.32
CA ARG A 282 -28.98 25.02 -1.85
C ARG A 282 -27.74 25.42 -1.06
N GLU A 283 -27.80 25.31 0.26
CA GLU A 283 -26.68 25.54 1.16
C GLU A 283 -26.51 24.33 2.10
N PRO A 284 -25.93 23.21 1.63
CA PRO A 284 -25.94 21.94 2.37
C PRO A 284 -25.34 22.01 3.78
N SER A 285 -24.39 22.91 4.01
CA SER A 285 -23.74 23.12 5.31
C SER A 285 -24.61 23.90 6.30
N LEU A 286 -25.53 24.74 5.82
CA LEU A 286 -26.31 25.68 6.64
C LEU A 286 -27.81 25.34 6.68
N ASP A 287 -28.31 24.58 5.71
CA ASP A 287 -29.75 24.36 5.55
C ASP A 287 -30.38 23.60 6.72
N GLY A 288 -29.62 22.76 7.43
CA GLY A 288 -30.07 22.16 8.69
C GLY A 288 -30.35 23.23 9.77
N TRP A 289 -29.45 24.21 9.91
CA TRP A 289 -29.63 25.32 10.84
C TRP A 289 -30.73 26.29 10.39
N ASN A 290 -30.77 26.62 9.10
CA ASN A 290 -31.82 27.46 8.53
C ASN A 290 -33.21 26.82 8.69
N GLY A 291 -33.29 25.50 8.53
CA GLY A 291 -34.51 24.72 8.75
C GLY A 291 -34.97 24.80 10.20
N ALA A 292 -34.06 24.61 11.16
CA ALA A 292 -34.36 24.77 12.58
C ALA A 292 -34.78 26.21 12.93
N SER A 293 -34.10 27.22 12.38
CA SER A 293 -34.44 28.63 12.57
C SER A 293 -35.85 28.95 12.09
N LYS A 294 -36.25 28.45 10.91
CA LYS A 294 -37.62 28.57 10.40
C LYS A 294 -38.62 27.79 11.26
N PHE A 295 -38.25 26.60 11.72
CA PHE A 295 -39.10 25.78 12.58
C PHE A 295 -39.44 26.49 13.89
N CYS A 296 -38.49 27.24 14.49
CA CYS A 296 -38.71 28.03 15.70
C CYS A 296 -39.85 29.06 15.60
N LEU A 297 -40.23 29.46 14.38
CA LEU A 297 -41.32 30.41 14.14
C LEU A 297 -42.71 29.75 14.09
N THR A 298 -42.77 28.42 14.08
CA THR A 298 -44.01 27.65 13.97
C THR A 298 -44.70 27.46 15.32
N GLU A 299 -46.02 27.22 15.31
CA GLU A 299 -46.77 26.90 16.53
C GLU A 299 -46.38 25.52 17.09
N THR A 300 -46.05 24.58 16.21
CA THR A 300 -45.56 23.25 16.56
C THR A 300 -44.30 23.31 17.43
N PHE A 301 -43.39 24.24 17.14
CA PHE A 301 -42.21 24.45 17.98
C PHE A 301 -42.58 24.87 19.39
N ARG A 302 -43.49 25.83 19.58
CA ARG A 302 -43.94 26.28 20.91
C ARG A 302 -44.52 25.13 21.73
N GLN A 303 -45.27 24.25 21.06
CA GLN A 303 -45.86 23.06 21.67
C GLN A 303 -44.83 21.97 21.97
N SER A 304 -43.62 22.01 21.40
CA SER A 304 -42.60 20.97 21.54
C SER A 304 -41.56 21.28 22.62
N LEU A 305 -41.61 22.47 23.23
CA LEU A 305 -40.66 22.89 24.26
C LEU A 305 -40.88 22.18 25.59
N ILE A 306 -39.79 21.95 26.31
CA ILE A 306 -39.77 21.50 27.70
C ILE A 306 -39.60 22.74 28.58
N THR A 307 -40.60 22.99 29.43
CA THR A 307 -40.52 24.11 30.38
C THR A 307 -39.62 23.74 31.56
N ARG A 308 -39.08 24.76 32.25
CA ARG A 308 -38.31 24.55 33.48
C ARG A 308 -39.07 23.72 34.51
N ARG A 309 -40.37 23.99 34.68
CA ARG A 309 -41.22 23.25 35.61
C ARG A 309 -41.30 21.77 35.22
N THR A 310 -41.53 21.47 33.93
CA THR A 310 -41.57 20.09 33.42
C THR A 310 -40.24 19.37 33.65
N TYR A 311 -39.12 20.06 33.47
CA TYR A 311 -37.80 19.50 33.74
C TYR A 311 -37.59 19.20 35.24
N GLU A 312 -38.01 20.10 36.13
CA GLU A 312 -37.94 19.91 37.58
C GLU A 312 -38.83 18.74 38.07
N GLU A 313 -39.96 18.48 37.40
CA GLU A 313 -40.89 17.38 37.73
C GLU A 313 -40.48 16.03 37.11
N CYS A 314 -40.01 16.00 35.87
CA CYS A 314 -39.75 14.77 35.11
C CYS A 314 -38.26 14.36 35.07
N GLY A 315 -37.34 15.25 35.44
CA GLY A 315 -35.90 15.01 35.43
C GLY A 315 -35.25 15.18 34.05
N GLY A 316 -33.93 14.97 33.99
CA GLY A 316 -33.12 15.25 32.80
C GLY A 316 -33.26 14.25 31.65
N GLU A 317 -33.74 13.04 31.94
CA GLU A 317 -33.96 11.99 30.93
C GLU A 317 -35.28 12.16 30.16
N TYR A 318 -36.13 13.10 30.59
CA TYR A 318 -37.41 13.34 29.93
C TYR A 318 -37.23 14.13 28.64
N LEU A 319 -37.61 13.52 27.52
CA LEU A 319 -37.72 14.17 26.22
C LEU A 319 -39.17 14.21 25.79
N LYS A 320 -39.64 15.38 25.34
CA LYS A 320 -40.99 15.52 24.81
C LYS A 320 -41.08 14.84 23.46
N GLU A 321 -42.09 13.98 23.29
CA GLU A 321 -42.34 13.31 22.02
C GLU A 321 -42.63 14.34 20.92
N HIS A 322 -41.89 14.20 19.83
CA HIS A 322 -42.03 15.03 18.65
C HIS A 322 -41.72 14.18 17.43
N PHE A 323 -42.44 14.39 16.33
CA PHE A 323 -42.28 13.57 15.11
C PHE A 323 -40.89 13.67 14.46
N ASN A 324 -40.14 14.74 14.76
CA ASN A 324 -38.72 14.90 14.35
C ASN A 324 -37.71 14.58 15.46
N SER A 325 -38.16 14.14 16.64
CA SER A 325 -37.27 13.75 17.74
C SER A 325 -36.95 12.26 17.66
N ASN A 326 -35.85 11.85 18.30
CA ASN A 326 -35.59 10.45 18.56
C ASN A 326 -36.74 9.86 19.39
N VAL A 327 -37.17 8.66 19.01
CA VAL A 327 -38.11 7.88 19.81
C VAL A 327 -37.40 7.46 21.09
N TYR A 328 -38.07 7.64 22.24
CA TYR A 328 -37.54 7.17 23.50
C TYR A 328 -37.43 5.65 23.50
N PHE A 329 -36.21 5.15 23.68
CA PHE A 329 -35.98 3.74 24.00
C PHE A 329 -35.57 3.66 25.47
N PRO A 330 -36.32 2.93 26.32
CA PRO A 330 -35.88 2.75 27.69
C PRO A 330 -34.53 2.03 27.69
N THR A 331 -33.55 2.63 28.38
CA THR A 331 -32.25 2.00 28.60
C THR A 331 -32.48 0.59 29.14
N PRO A 332 -31.89 -0.46 28.55
CA PRO A 332 -32.01 -1.81 29.07
C PRO A 332 -31.66 -1.78 30.56
N LYS A 333 -32.55 -2.28 31.41
CA LYS A 333 -32.23 -2.42 32.84
C LYS A 333 -30.95 -3.23 32.90
N THR A 334 -29.88 -2.65 33.45
CA THR A 334 -28.67 -3.40 33.78
C THR A 334 -29.11 -4.65 34.52
N ALA A 335 -28.69 -5.82 34.04
CA ALA A 335 -29.00 -7.09 34.68
C ALA A 335 -28.38 -7.08 36.08
N GLY A 336 -29.13 -6.54 37.05
CA GLY A 336 -28.81 -6.59 38.46
C GLY A 336 -28.93 -8.04 38.90
N GLY A 337 -27.78 -8.64 39.18
CA GLY A 337 -27.55 -9.86 39.95
C GLY A 337 -28.72 -10.85 40.03
N SER A 338 -28.71 -11.84 39.15
CA SER A 338 -29.29 -13.14 39.47
C SER A 338 -28.23 -14.21 39.29
N THR A 339 -27.51 -14.45 40.37
CA THR A 339 -26.92 -15.76 40.65
C THR A 339 -28.05 -16.77 40.76
N ALA A 340 -28.30 -17.54 39.71
CA ALA A 340 -29.07 -18.78 39.79
C ALA A 340 -28.49 -19.76 38.77
N GLY A 341 -28.01 -20.90 39.28
CA GLY A 341 -27.17 -21.84 38.58
C GLY A 341 -27.82 -22.49 37.37
N PHE A 342 -27.00 -22.74 36.37
CA PHE A 342 -27.28 -23.71 35.33
C PHE A 342 -26.98 -25.12 35.90
N VAL A 343 -28.04 -25.87 36.19
CA VAL A 343 -28.03 -27.32 36.32
C VAL A 343 -29.02 -27.82 35.27
N GLY A 344 -28.57 -28.72 34.40
CA GLY A 344 -29.37 -29.38 33.38
C GLY A 344 -28.65 -29.45 32.05
#